data_AF-A0A830D9H6-F1
#
_entry.id   AF-A0A830D9H6-F1
#
_cell.length_a   1.000
_cell.length_b   1.000
_cell.length_c   1.000
_cell.angle_alpha   90.00
_cell.angle_beta   90.00
_cell.angle_gamma   90.00
#
_symmetry.space_group_name_H-M   'P 1'
#
loop_
_entity.id
_entity.type
_entity.pdbx_description
1 polymer ?
#
loop_
_entity_poly.entity_id
_entity_poly.type
_entity_poly.pdbx_seq_one_letter_code
_entity_poly.pdbx_strand_id
1 'polypeptide(L)'
;MTKTPLSSSAMHARLGGCSKSSTTIFQRACSTRSSRRERAVFAPPHQKLQAARQPGDVSGYGLARISSFFPKLMWSEGFTIAGSPIEHARLLWPDDYQTFCDTIEEYQKATKALAGRLMWLMLGWLGITEEDNVKWAENGSSAMQLNSYPACPDPDRAMGLAAHTDSTILTILHQSNTSGLQRAAPGRREPEPAEVVRGVPVWAAVEREDRPTSEAG
;
A
#
# COMPACT_ATOMS: atom_id res chain seq x y z
N MET A 1 -31.89 3.54 22.55
CA MET A 1 -31.03 2.40 22.96
C MET A 1 -29.59 2.79 22.69
N THR A 2 -28.85 3.20 23.71
CA THR A 2 -27.43 3.58 23.61
C THR A 2 -26.59 2.31 23.43
N LYS A 3 -26.09 2.05 22.23
CA LYS A 3 -25.12 0.97 21.99
C LYS A 3 -23.78 1.41 22.58
N THR A 4 -23.32 0.71 23.62
CA THR A 4 -21.98 0.88 24.20
C THR A 4 -20.91 0.55 23.15
N PRO A 5 -19.87 1.39 23.00
CA PRO A 5 -18.75 1.11 22.09
C PRO A 5 -18.02 -0.17 22.51
N LEU A 6 -17.49 -0.90 21.52
CA LEU A 6 -16.71 -2.11 21.73
C LEU A 6 -15.44 -1.81 22.54
N SER A 7 -15.19 -2.62 23.57
CA SER A 7 -13.98 -2.53 24.39
C SER A 7 -12.70 -2.76 23.55
N SER A 8 -11.64 -1.99 23.88
CA SER A 8 -10.30 -2.09 23.27
C SER A 8 -9.73 -3.53 23.25
N SER A 9 -10.06 -4.34 24.27
CA SER A 9 -9.68 -5.76 24.32
C SER A 9 -10.37 -6.63 23.27
N ALA A 10 -11.63 -6.35 22.94
CA ALA A 10 -12.37 -7.07 21.90
C ALA A 10 -11.87 -6.73 20.48
N MET A 11 -11.35 -5.51 20.29
CA MET A 11 -10.74 -5.07 19.04
C MET A 11 -9.40 -5.78 18.79
N HIS A 12 -8.53 -5.90 19.80
CA HIS A 12 -7.24 -6.56 19.69
C HIS A 12 -7.34 -8.05 19.30
N ALA A 13 -8.28 -8.79 19.91
CA ALA A 13 -8.47 -10.21 19.64
C ALA A 13 -8.91 -10.51 18.19
N ARG A 14 -9.63 -9.58 17.54
CA ARG A 14 -10.18 -9.77 16.18
C ARG A 14 -9.21 -9.40 15.06
N LEU A 15 -8.23 -8.54 15.33
CA LEU A 15 -7.21 -8.12 14.36
C LEU A 15 -6.05 -9.12 14.24
N GLY A 16 -5.70 -9.81 15.34
CA GLY A 16 -4.53 -10.70 15.41
C GLY A 16 -4.54 -11.89 14.44
N GLY A 17 -5.72 -12.37 14.02
CA GLY A 17 -5.85 -13.52 13.12
C GLY A 17 -5.54 -13.24 11.65
N CYS A 18 -5.77 -12.01 11.16
CA CYS A 18 -5.61 -11.70 9.74
C CYS A 18 -4.23 -11.14 9.38
N SER A 19 -3.59 -10.39 10.30
CA SER A 19 -2.27 -9.80 10.08
C SER A 19 -1.21 -10.88 9.80
N LYS A 20 -1.25 -11.98 10.54
CA LYS A 20 -0.37 -13.14 10.32
C LYS A 20 -0.68 -13.86 9.00
N SER A 21 -1.96 -13.96 8.63
CA SER A 21 -2.39 -14.65 7.41
C SER A 21 -1.96 -13.91 6.13
N SER A 22 -2.21 -12.61 6.02
CA SER A 22 -1.85 -11.82 4.83
C SER A 22 -0.33 -11.74 4.61
N THR A 23 0.43 -11.59 5.71
CA THR A 23 1.90 -11.61 5.66
C THR A 23 2.42 -12.99 5.24
N THR A 24 1.81 -14.06 5.74
CA THR A 24 2.16 -15.44 5.36
C THR A 24 1.78 -15.74 3.91
N ILE A 25 0.70 -15.16 3.36
CA ILE A 25 0.30 -15.33 1.96
C ILE A 25 1.31 -14.65 1.02
N PHE A 26 1.71 -13.39 1.30
CA PHE A 26 2.74 -12.72 0.50
C PHE A 26 4.12 -13.35 0.71
N GLN A 27 4.45 -13.78 1.93
CA GLN A 27 5.68 -14.53 2.15
C GLN A 27 5.61 -15.86 1.42
N ARG A 28 4.51 -16.63 1.42
CA ARG A 28 4.37 -17.84 0.59
C ARG A 28 4.51 -17.53 -0.90
N ALA A 29 3.89 -16.46 -1.40
CA ALA A 29 4.10 -15.93 -2.75
C ALA A 29 5.58 -15.71 -3.08
N CYS A 30 6.34 -15.17 -2.12
CA CYS A 30 7.77 -14.94 -2.24
C CYS A 30 8.65 -16.17 -1.90
N SER A 31 8.14 -17.17 -1.16
CA SER A 31 8.93 -18.24 -0.52
C SER A 31 8.69 -19.64 -1.09
N THR A 32 7.56 -19.92 -1.74
CA THR A 32 7.32 -21.25 -2.30
C THR A 32 8.13 -21.46 -3.58
N ARG A 33 9.31 -22.05 -3.38
CA ARG A 33 10.16 -22.85 -4.30
C ARG A 33 11.09 -22.08 -5.26
N SER A 34 12.27 -21.78 -4.73
CA SER A 34 13.59 -22.09 -5.31
C SER A 34 13.74 -22.07 -6.85
N SER A 35 13.96 -20.89 -7.44
CA SER A 35 15.29 -20.41 -7.89
C SER A 35 15.13 -19.18 -8.81
N ARG A 36 15.87 -18.10 -8.47
CA ARG A 36 16.05 -16.84 -9.22
C ARG A 36 14.78 -16.03 -9.59
N ARG A 37 14.58 -14.93 -8.83
CA ARG A 37 13.89 -13.67 -9.18
C ARG A 37 12.43 -13.53 -8.74
N GLU A 38 12.15 -12.50 -7.94
CA GLU A 38 10.86 -12.13 -7.35
C GLU A 38 9.85 -11.56 -8.38
N ARG A 39 9.07 -12.40 -9.04
CA ARG A 39 8.31 -12.07 -10.27
C ARG A 39 7.19 -11.01 -10.14
N ALA A 40 7.55 -9.75 -10.42
CA ALA A 40 6.82 -8.70 -11.19
C ALA A 40 7.78 -7.60 -11.63
N VAL A 41 8.53 -7.08 -10.66
CA VAL A 41 9.57 -6.07 -10.90
C VAL A 41 10.93 -6.70 -11.26
N PHE A 42 11.05 -8.01 -11.11
CA PHE A 42 12.31 -8.74 -11.27
C PHE A 42 12.36 -9.56 -12.58
N ALA A 43 11.37 -9.40 -13.46
CA ALA A 43 11.51 -9.79 -14.85
C ALA A 43 12.61 -8.94 -15.52
N PRO A 44 13.32 -9.48 -16.54
CA PRO A 44 14.27 -8.70 -17.32
C PRO A 44 13.66 -7.39 -17.83
N PRO A 45 14.45 -6.28 -17.94
CA PRO A 45 13.92 -4.98 -18.34
C PRO A 45 13.08 -5.01 -19.63
N HIS A 46 13.54 -5.72 -20.67
CA HIS A 46 12.82 -5.83 -21.94
C HIS A 46 11.45 -6.51 -21.81
N GLN A 47 11.30 -7.43 -20.86
CA GLN A 47 10.06 -8.16 -20.62
C GLN A 47 9.09 -7.28 -19.82
N LYS A 48 9.57 -6.55 -18.81
CA LYS A 48 8.76 -5.58 -18.04
C LYS A 48 8.10 -4.53 -18.93
N LEU A 49 8.83 -4.06 -19.94
CA LEU A 49 8.32 -3.08 -20.91
C LEU A 49 7.14 -3.59 -21.76
N GLN A 50 6.95 -4.90 -21.89
CA GLN A 50 5.78 -5.45 -22.58
C GLN A 50 4.48 -5.16 -21.81
N ALA A 51 4.57 -5.07 -20.49
CA ALA A 51 3.45 -4.70 -19.62
C ALA A 51 3.50 -3.21 -19.24
N ALA A 52 4.15 -2.36 -20.05
CA ALA A 52 4.19 -0.92 -19.80
C ALA A 52 2.78 -0.32 -19.78
N ARG A 53 2.54 0.52 -18.77
CA ARG A 53 1.29 1.26 -18.62
C ARG A 53 1.07 2.18 -19.82
N GLN A 54 -0.07 2.06 -20.47
CA GLN A 54 -0.45 2.93 -21.58
C GLN A 54 -0.97 4.28 -21.08
N PRO A 55 -0.93 5.34 -21.92
CA PRO A 55 -1.54 6.62 -21.58
C PRO A 55 -3.02 6.45 -21.23
N GLY A 56 -3.42 6.95 -20.05
CA GLY A 56 -4.80 6.83 -19.55
C GLY A 56 -5.04 5.62 -18.66
N ASP A 57 -4.23 4.56 -18.76
CA ASP A 57 -4.37 3.39 -17.91
C ASP A 57 -3.86 3.64 -16.49
N VAL A 58 -4.47 2.92 -15.54
CA VAL A 58 -4.03 2.89 -14.13
C VAL A 58 -3.03 1.75 -13.92
N SER A 59 -3.28 0.60 -14.53
CA SER A 59 -2.50 -0.63 -14.36
C SER A 59 -1.28 -0.67 -15.29
N GLY A 60 -0.27 -1.47 -14.92
CA GLY A 60 0.93 -1.70 -15.72
C GLY A 60 2.23 -1.19 -15.07
N TYR A 61 3.33 -1.55 -15.72
CA TYR A 61 4.70 -1.20 -15.37
C TYR A 61 5.02 0.26 -15.73
N GLY A 62 5.74 0.95 -14.85
CA GLY A 62 6.28 2.27 -15.16
C GLY A 62 6.70 3.05 -13.92
N LEU A 63 6.90 4.35 -14.12
CA LEU A 63 7.20 5.27 -13.03
C LEU A 63 6.02 5.40 -12.06
N ALA A 64 6.32 5.72 -10.81
CA ALA A 64 5.31 6.04 -9.80
C ALA A 64 4.40 7.16 -10.33
N ARG A 65 3.08 7.05 -10.13
CA ARG A 65 2.10 8.04 -10.64
C ARG A 65 2.41 9.46 -10.18
N ILE A 66 2.94 9.61 -8.97
CA ILE A 66 3.29 10.91 -8.43
C ILE A 66 4.45 11.58 -9.17
N SER A 67 5.24 10.85 -9.97
CA SER A 67 6.42 11.37 -10.68
C SER A 67 6.10 12.55 -11.59
N SER A 68 4.88 12.63 -12.15
CA SER A 68 4.47 13.78 -12.97
C SER A 68 4.39 15.10 -12.20
N PHE A 69 4.31 15.06 -10.86
CA PHE A 69 4.28 16.25 -10.01
C PHE A 69 5.68 16.72 -9.58
N PHE A 70 6.75 15.99 -9.95
CA PHE A 70 8.11 16.31 -9.55
C PHE A 70 9.00 16.54 -10.76
N PRO A 71 9.92 17.53 -10.71
CA PRO A 71 10.85 17.80 -11.81
C PRO A 71 12.00 16.79 -11.88
N LYS A 72 12.15 15.91 -10.89
CA LYS A 72 13.22 14.92 -10.78
C LYS A 72 12.64 13.51 -10.85
N LEU A 73 13.38 12.60 -11.48
CA LEU A 73 13.07 11.18 -11.48
C LEU A 73 13.34 10.57 -10.11
N MET A 74 12.58 9.53 -9.80
CA MET A 74 12.71 8.76 -8.57
C MET A 74 13.52 7.49 -8.83
N TRP A 75 14.25 7.04 -7.81
CA TRP A 75 15.05 5.82 -7.87
C TRP A 75 14.21 4.59 -7.53
N SER A 76 13.16 4.40 -8.32
CA SER A 76 12.25 3.26 -8.18
C SER A 76 11.61 2.91 -9.50
N GLU A 77 11.14 1.68 -9.56
CA GLU A 77 10.24 1.22 -10.59
C GLU A 77 9.00 0.61 -9.94
N GLY A 78 7.87 0.76 -10.61
CA GLY A 78 6.57 0.40 -10.08
C GLY A 78 5.78 -0.48 -11.04
N PHE A 79 4.92 -1.31 -10.47
CA PHE A 79 3.87 -2.02 -11.20
C PHE A 79 2.55 -1.80 -10.47
N THR A 80 1.57 -1.19 -11.15
CA THR A 80 0.24 -0.98 -10.58
C THR A 80 -0.71 -2.07 -11.08
N ILE A 81 -1.50 -2.65 -10.18
CA ILE A 81 -2.56 -3.61 -10.49
C ILE A 81 -3.87 -3.06 -9.93
N ALA A 82 -4.69 -2.48 -10.79
CA ALA A 82 -6.09 -2.17 -10.53
C ALA A 82 -6.95 -3.22 -11.23
N GLY A 83 -7.72 -3.99 -10.46
CA GLY A 83 -8.50 -5.12 -10.97
C GLY A 83 -7.66 -6.39 -11.19
N SER A 84 -7.98 -7.13 -12.25
CA SER A 84 -7.34 -8.41 -12.58
C SER A 84 -5.92 -8.22 -13.14
N PRO A 85 -4.94 -9.03 -12.72
CA PRO A 85 -3.57 -8.97 -13.24
C PRO A 85 -3.36 -9.72 -14.57
N ILE A 86 -4.37 -10.45 -15.06
CA ILE A 86 -4.18 -11.53 -16.06
C ILE A 86 -3.52 -11.08 -17.37
N GLU A 87 -3.96 -9.95 -17.93
CA GLU A 87 -3.44 -9.45 -19.22
C GLU A 87 -1.95 -9.11 -19.12
N HIS A 88 -1.56 -8.41 -18.06
CA HIS A 88 -0.15 -8.13 -17.81
C HIS A 88 0.65 -9.38 -17.45
N ALA A 89 0.07 -10.29 -16.69
CA ALA A 89 0.72 -11.52 -16.27
C ALA A 89 1.05 -12.42 -17.47
N ARG A 90 0.17 -12.51 -18.47
CA ARG A 90 0.42 -13.25 -19.72
C ARG A 90 1.59 -12.70 -20.52
N LEU A 91 1.73 -11.37 -20.55
CA LEU A 91 2.86 -10.70 -21.21
C LEU A 91 4.17 -10.96 -20.44
N LEU A 92 4.12 -10.92 -19.11
CA LEU A 92 5.30 -11.04 -18.26
C LEU A 92 5.74 -12.49 -18.01
N TRP A 93 4.84 -13.46 -17.97
CA TRP A 93 5.14 -14.87 -17.69
C TRP A 93 4.25 -15.79 -18.53
N PRO A 94 4.44 -15.87 -19.85
CA PRO A 94 3.57 -16.66 -20.72
C PRO A 94 3.44 -18.13 -20.28
N ASP A 95 4.50 -18.69 -19.70
CA ASP A 95 4.53 -20.09 -19.25
C ASP A 95 4.07 -20.32 -17.79
N ASP A 96 3.90 -19.26 -16.99
CA ASP A 96 3.61 -19.36 -15.53
C ASP A 96 2.73 -18.20 -15.01
N TYR A 97 1.88 -17.62 -15.86
CA TYR A 97 1.06 -16.46 -15.47
C TYR A 97 -0.01 -16.84 -14.43
N GLN A 98 -0.49 -18.09 -14.44
CA GLN A 98 -1.58 -18.52 -13.57
C GLN A 98 -1.17 -18.49 -12.10
N THR A 99 0.02 -19.01 -11.78
CA THR A 99 0.59 -18.97 -10.43
C THR A 99 0.68 -17.54 -9.91
N PHE A 100 1.11 -16.60 -10.75
CA PHE A 100 1.15 -15.18 -10.40
C PHE A 100 -0.25 -14.60 -10.17
N CYS A 101 -1.20 -14.88 -11.07
CA CYS A 101 -2.58 -14.40 -10.96
C CYS A 101 -3.25 -14.89 -9.67
N ASP A 102 -3.22 -16.20 -9.41
CA ASP A 102 -3.83 -16.83 -8.23
C ASP A 102 -3.30 -16.19 -6.94
N THR A 103 -2.00 -15.95 -6.91
CA THR A 103 -1.30 -15.34 -5.78
C THR A 103 -1.72 -13.88 -5.55
N ILE A 104 -1.77 -13.07 -6.61
CA ILE A 104 -2.19 -11.67 -6.53
C ILE A 104 -3.66 -11.57 -6.12
N GLU A 105 -4.53 -12.42 -6.67
CA GLU A 105 -5.95 -12.46 -6.34
C GLU A 105 -6.19 -12.87 -4.89
N GLU A 106 -5.47 -13.88 -4.39
CA GLU A 106 -5.53 -14.28 -2.97
C GLU A 106 -5.11 -13.12 -2.06
N TYR A 107 -4.01 -12.44 -2.41
CA TYR A 107 -3.54 -11.28 -1.65
C TYR A 107 -4.52 -10.10 -1.68
N GLN A 108 -5.08 -9.77 -2.85
CA GLN A 108 -6.08 -8.71 -3.00
C GLN A 108 -7.32 -9.01 -2.15
N LYS A 109 -7.80 -10.27 -2.18
CA LYS A 109 -8.94 -10.71 -1.37
C LYS A 109 -8.66 -10.57 0.13
N ALA A 110 -7.51 -11.06 0.60
CA ALA A 110 -7.12 -10.97 2.01
C ALA A 110 -6.96 -9.52 2.47
N THR A 111 -6.32 -8.68 1.65
CA THR A 111 -6.08 -7.26 1.97
C THR A 111 -7.36 -6.44 1.91
N LYS A 112 -8.28 -6.72 0.98
CA LYS A 112 -9.61 -6.09 0.92
C LYS A 112 -10.43 -6.41 2.18
N ALA A 113 -10.41 -7.67 2.63
CA ALA A 113 -11.08 -8.05 3.88
C ALA A 113 -10.46 -7.43 5.13
N LEU A 114 -9.13 -7.20 5.14
CA LEU A 114 -8.45 -6.47 6.22
C LEU A 114 -8.84 -4.98 6.18
N ALA A 115 -8.75 -4.34 5.02
CA ALA A 115 -9.11 -2.93 4.82
C ALA A 115 -10.56 -2.66 5.25
N GLY A 116 -11.51 -3.51 4.84
CA GLY A 116 -12.91 -3.37 5.23
C GLY A 116 -13.13 -3.41 6.74
N ARG A 117 -12.41 -4.28 7.47
CA ARG A 117 -12.49 -4.32 8.93
C ARG A 117 -11.86 -3.10 9.60
N LEU A 118 -10.72 -2.64 9.09
CA LEU A 118 -10.08 -1.42 9.59
C LEU A 118 -10.98 -0.20 9.38
N MET A 119 -11.56 -0.08 8.18
CA MET A 119 -12.54 0.96 7.87
C MET A 119 -13.75 0.91 8.79
N TRP A 120 -14.35 -0.27 9.00
CA TRP A 120 -15.47 -0.42 9.92
C TRP A 120 -15.12 0.02 11.35
N LEU A 121 -13.93 -0.33 11.85
CA LEU A 121 -13.46 0.12 13.17
C LEU A 121 -13.27 1.64 13.24
N MET A 122 -12.64 2.24 12.23
CA MET A 122 -12.41 3.69 12.16
C MET A 122 -13.72 4.48 12.09
N LEU A 123 -14.63 4.07 11.21
CA LEU A 123 -15.92 4.73 11.03
C LEU A 123 -16.82 4.54 12.27
N GLY A 124 -16.79 3.36 12.89
CA GLY A 124 -17.48 3.11 14.16
C GLY A 124 -16.97 4.00 15.30
N TRP A 125 -15.67 4.27 15.36
CA TRP A 125 -15.08 5.21 16.32
C TRP A 125 -15.54 6.66 16.10
N LEU A 126 -15.81 7.04 14.84
CA LEU A 126 -16.36 8.34 14.47
C LEU A 126 -17.89 8.42 14.62
N GLY A 127 -18.55 7.36 15.11
CA GLY A 127 -20.00 7.32 15.30
C GLY A 127 -20.81 7.14 14.01
N ILE A 128 -20.17 6.72 12.91
CA ILE A 128 -20.85 6.46 11.63
C ILE A 128 -21.54 5.09 11.69
N THR A 129 -22.77 5.03 11.17
CA THR A 129 -23.67 3.87 11.30
C THR A 129 -23.23 2.69 10.42
N GLU A 130 -23.73 1.49 10.75
CA GLU A 130 -23.38 0.27 10.00
C GLU A 130 -23.93 0.28 8.57
N GLU A 131 -25.08 0.91 8.32
CA GLU A 131 -25.69 1.00 7.00
C GLU A 131 -24.84 1.83 6.04
N ASP A 132 -24.20 2.90 6.53
CA ASP A 132 -23.28 3.71 5.73
C ASP A 132 -21.96 2.97 5.51
N ASN A 133 -21.47 2.23 6.52
CA ASN A 133 -20.24 1.42 6.39
C ASN A 133 -20.32 0.37 5.27
N VAL A 134 -21.47 -0.28 5.09
CA VAL A 134 -21.67 -1.28 4.02
C VAL A 134 -21.54 -0.63 2.63
N LYS A 135 -22.14 0.54 2.42
CA LYS A 135 -22.06 1.28 1.15
C LYS A 135 -20.62 1.69 0.81
N TRP A 136 -19.83 2.10 1.80
CA TRP A 136 -18.42 2.42 1.62
C TRP A 136 -17.59 1.19 1.22
N ALA A 137 -17.87 0.03 1.82
CA ALA A 137 -17.15 -1.20 1.51
C ALA A 137 -17.47 -1.74 0.11
N GLU A 138 -18.70 -1.56 -0.37
CA GLU A 138 -19.16 -2.03 -1.68
C GLU A 138 -18.64 -1.17 -2.83
N ASN A 139 -18.56 0.15 -2.65
CA ASN A 139 -18.15 1.11 -3.70
C ASN A 139 -16.63 1.39 -3.73
N GLY A 140 -15.86 0.79 -2.83
CA GLY A 140 -14.43 1.04 -2.72
C GLY A 140 -13.63 0.47 -3.90
N SER A 141 -12.98 1.34 -4.66
CA SER A 141 -11.92 0.95 -5.60
C SER A 141 -10.61 0.70 -4.85
N SER A 142 -9.89 -0.38 -5.19
CA SER A 142 -8.54 -0.62 -4.68
C SER A 142 -7.55 -0.79 -5.83
N ALA A 143 -6.31 -0.39 -5.58
CA ALA A 143 -5.18 -0.65 -6.45
C ALA A 143 -4.04 -1.21 -5.61
N MET A 144 -3.31 -2.17 -6.16
CA MET A 144 -2.06 -2.66 -5.59
C MET A 144 -0.90 -2.00 -6.31
N GLN A 145 0.08 -1.53 -5.54
CA GLN A 145 1.31 -0.97 -6.05
C GLN A 145 2.49 -1.85 -5.63
N LEU A 146 3.16 -2.47 -6.60
CA LEU A 146 4.41 -3.20 -6.38
C LEU A 146 5.57 -2.25 -6.68
N ASN A 147 6.36 -1.91 -5.66
CA ASN A 147 7.51 -1.02 -5.82
C ASN A 147 8.82 -1.81 -5.66
N SER A 148 9.79 -1.53 -6.52
CA SER A 148 11.17 -1.98 -6.35
C SER A 148 12.13 -0.80 -6.31
N TYR A 149 13.06 -0.89 -5.38
CA TYR A 149 14.10 0.11 -5.13
C TYR A 149 15.45 -0.58 -5.34
N PRO A 150 16.00 -0.55 -6.57
CA PRO A 150 17.29 -1.19 -6.83
C PRO A 150 18.41 -0.49 -6.05
N ALA A 151 19.51 -1.20 -5.80
CA ALA A 151 20.68 -0.63 -5.14
C ALA A 151 21.12 0.66 -5.87
N CYS A 152 21.29 1.74 -5.10
CA CYS A 152 21.68 3.03 -5.64
C CYS A 152 23.19 3.24 -5.43
N PRO A 153 23.96 3.60 -6.48
CA PRO A 153 25.38 3.93 -6.34
C PRO A 153 25.65 5.16 -5.48
N ASP A 154 24.67 6.08 -5.38
CA ASP A 154 24.78 7.37 -4.70
C ASP A 154 23.47 7.67 -3.93
N PRO A 155 23.23 6.97 -2.80
CA PRO A 155 21.96 7.04 -2.08
C PRO A 155 21.68 8.41 -1.47
N ASP A 156 22.70 9.20 -1.16
CA ASP A 156 22.56 10.55 -0.60
C ASP A 156 22.02 11.56 -1.63
N ARG A 157 22.11 11.23 -2.93
CA ARG A 157 21.67 12.07 -4.05
C ARG A 157 20.45 11.52 -4.79
N ALA A 158 19.91 10.39 -4.34
CA ALA A 158 18.76 9.74 -4.93
C ALA A 158 17.62 9.61 -3.92
N MET A 159 16.38 9.55 -4.42
CA MET A 159 15.21 9.34 -3.59
C MET A 159 14.34 8.26 -4.22
N GLY A 160 14.05 7.20 -3.47
CA GLY A 160 13.26 6.08 -3.98
C GLY A 160 11.85 6.50 -4.37
N LEU A 161 11.18 7.25 -3.51
CA LEU A 161 9.85 7.82 -3.74
C LEU A 161 9.83 9.20 -3.09
N ALA A 162 9.40 10.24 -3.80
CA ALA A 162 9.40 11.58 -3.26
C ALA A 162 8.50 11.72 -2.02
N ALA A 163 8.81 12.66 -1.13
CA ALA A 163 7.95 12.98 0.00
C ALA A 163 6.55 13.39 -0.52
N HIS A 164 5.53 12.69 -0.03
CA HIS A 164 4.14 12.91 -0.44
C HIS A 164 3.19 12.43 0.67
N THR A 165 1.92 12.79 0.51
CA THR A 165 0.80 12.18 1.21
C THR A 165 0.02 11.32 0.24
N ASP A 166 -0.42 10.15 0.69
CA ASP A 166 -1.27 9.29 -0.13
C ASP A 166 -2.61 9.98 -0.42
N SER A 167 -3.12 9.81 -1.64
CA SER A 167 -4.47 10.25 -2.03
C SER A 167 -5.56 9.25 -1.67
N THR A 168 -5.19 8.08 -1.11
CA THR A 168 -6.09 7.01 -0.69
C THR A 168 -6.57 7.25 0.74
N ILE A 169 -7.77 6.75 1.05
CA ILE A 169 -8.32 6.81 2.43
C ILE A 169 -7.52 5.90 3.37
N LEU A 170 -7.08 4.74 2.88
CA LEU A 170 -6.34 3.76 3.65
C LEU A 170 -5.29 3.09 2.75
N THR A 171 -4.04 3.07 3.22
CA THR A 171 -2.94 2.34 2.61
C THR A 171 -2.46 1.25 3.55
N ILE A 172 -2.46 0.00 3.07
CA ILE A 172 -1.86 -1.13 3.78
C ILE A 172 -0.54 -1.43 3.09
N LEU A 173 0.56 -1.17 3.79
CA LEU A 173 1.90 -1.36 3.28
C LEU A 173 2.51 -2.67 3.82
N HIS A 174 3.07 -3.46 2.92
CA HIS A 174 3.95 -4.59 3.24
C HIS A 174 5.37 -4.27 2.76
N GLN A 175 6.34 -4.30 3.66
CA GLN A 175 7.76 -4.05 3.36
C GLN A 175 8.57 -5.34 3.49
N SER A 176 9.60 -5.48 2.67
CA SER A 176 10.60 -6.54 2.85
C SER A 176 11.44 -6.26 4.11
N ASN A 177 12.40 -7.14 4.41
CA ASN A 177 13.31 -6.96 5.56
C ASN A 177 14.29 -5.78 5.40
N THR A 178 14.13 -4.94 4.37
CA THR A 178 14.95 -3.75 4.12
C THR A 178 14.25 -2.51 4.65
N SER A 179 14.95 -1.67 5.41
CA SER A 179 14.45 -0.37 5.87
C SER A 179 14.43 0.64 4.72
N GLY A 180 13.49 1.60 4.75
CA GLY A 180 13.44 2.66 3.74
C GLY A 180 12.23 3.59 3.80
N LEU A 181 11.16 3.20 4.51
CA LEU A 181 10.03 4.12 4.75
C LEU A 181 10.41 5.15 5.81
N GLN A 182 10.20 6.42 5.51
CA GLN A 182 10.37 7.52 6.43
C GLN A 182 9.05 8.29 6.57
N ARG A 183 8.80 8.84 7.76
CA ARG A 183 7.61 9.67 8.04
C ARG A 183 8.05 11.08 8.39
N ALA A 184 7.41 12.06 7.78
CA ALA A 184 7.56 13.46 8.18
C ALA A 184 6.78 13.72 9.47
N ALA A 185 7.45 14.25 10.50
CA ALA A 185 6.80 14.69 11.73
C ALA A 185 6.52 16.20 11.68
N PRO A 186 5.36 16.68 12.17
CA PRO A 186 5.08 18.11 12.25
C PRO A 186 6.18 18.86 13.01
N GLY A 187 6.69 19.95 12.43
CA GLY A 187 7.68 20.81 13.07
C GLY A 187 9.14 20.33 13.00
N ARG A 188 9.44 19.19 12.37
CA ARG A 188 10.82 18.75 12.09
C ARG A 188 11.16 18.94 10.61
N ARG A 189 12.30 19.57 10.34
CA ARG A 189 12.82 19.77 8.97
C ARG A 189 13.44 18.50 8.37
N GLU A 190 13.78 17.54 9.22
CA GLU A 190 14.39 16.26 8.86
C GLU A 190 13.38 15.13 9.16
N PRO A 191 13.16 14.19 8.22
CA PRO A 191 12.37 13.00 8.51
C PRO A 191 13.06 12.13 9.56
N GLU A 192 12.30 11.55 10.49
CA GLU A 192 12.87 10.62 11.48
C GLU A 192 13.50 9.41 10.77
N PRO A 193 14.65 8.87 11.25
CA PRO A 193 15.21 7.65 10.71
C PRO A 193 14.15 6.54 10.74
N ALA A 194 14.10 5.74 9.67
CA ALA A 194 13.10 4.72 9.44
C ALA A 194 12.95 3.80 10.66
N GLU A 195 11.93 4.04 11.48
CA GLU A 195 11.50 3.04 12.45
C GLU A 195 11.07 1.83 11.64
N VAL A 196 11.67 0.66 11.90
CA VAL A 196 11.28 -0.56 11.19
C VAL A 196 9.84 -0.83 11.57
N VAL A 197 8.90 -0.48 10.68
CA VAL A 197 7.47 -0.77 10.84
C VAL A 197 7.28 -2.29 10.68
N ARG A 198 7.60 -3.04 11.72
CA ARG A 198 7.26 -4.46 11.84
C ARG A 198 5.82 -4.56 12.28
N GLY A 199 4.92 -4.71 11.32
CA GLY A 199 3.48 -4.77 11.60
C GLY A 199 2.85 -3.38 11.67
N VAL A 200 1.65 -3.29 11.09
CA VAL A 200 0.85 -2.08 10.90
C VAL A 200 0.78 -1.23 12.17
N PRO A 201 1.14 0.06 12.07
CA PRO A 201 0.10 1.08 11.96
C PRO A 201 0.45 2.17 10.94
N VAL A 202 -0.40 2.37 9.93
CA VAL A 202 -0.46 3.65 9.20
C VAL A 202 -1.65 4.41 9.79
N TRP A 203 -1.35 5.31 10.71
CA TRP A 203 -2.25 6.40 11.10
C TRP A 203 -1.79 7.66 10.39
N ALA A 204 -2.67 8.25 9.59
CA ALA A 204 -2.61 9.64 9.20
C ALA A 204 -4.02 10.23 9.26
N ALA A 205 -4.53 10.41 10.48
CA ALA A 205 -5.54 11.43 10.72
C ALA A 205 -4.78 12.75 10.88
N VAL A 206 -4.90 13.65 9.91
CA VAL A 206 -4.57 15.06 10.13
C VAL A 206 -5.73 15.64 10.92
N GLU A 207 -5.61 15.70 12.25
CA GLU A 207 -6.43 16.61 13.04
C GLU A 207 -5.96 18.03 12.72
N ARG A 208 -6.82 18.82 12.07
CA ARG A 208 -6.71 20.27 12.14
C ARG A 208 -7.17 20.68 13.53
N GLU A 209 -6.23 21.05 14.38
CA GLU A 209 -6.55 21.82 15.56
C GLU A 209 -6.82 23.27 15.12
N ASP A 210 -8.09 23.62 14.99
CA ASP A 210 -8.52 25.01 14.89
C ASP A 210 -8.15 25.70 16.21
N ARG A 211 -7.07 26.49 16.18
CA ARG A 211 -6.72 27.35 17.31
C ARG A 211 -7.77 28.47 17.39
N PRO A 212 -8.44 28.69 18.54
CA PRO A 212 -9.36 29.81 18.69
C PRO A 212 -8.62 31.15 18.66
N THR A 213 -9.34 32.13 18.15
CA THR A 213 -8.99 33.53 17.90
C THR A 213 -8.35 34.23 19.10
N SER A 214 -7.30 35.03 18.84
CA SER A 214 -7.02 36.21 19.65
C SER A 214 -7.33 37.44 18.81
N GLU A 215 -8.47 38.06 19.10
CA GLU A 215 -8.67 39.49 18.88
C GLU A 215 -7.63 40.26 19.71
N ALA A 216 -6.91 41.15 19.04
CA ALA A 216 -6.21 42.30 19.59
C ALA A 216 -6.33 43.33 18.47
N GLY A 217 -7.05 44.43 18.61
CA GLY A 217 -7.02 45.42 19.67
C GLY A 217 -6.89 46.76 18.96
#